data_AF-A0A6L5NYW5-F1
#
_entry.id   AF-A0A6L5NYW5-F1
#
_cell.length_a   1.000
_cell.length_b   1.000
_cell.length_c   1.000
_cell.angle_alpha   90.00
_cell.angle_beta   90.00
_cell.angle_gamma   90.00
#
_symmetry.space_group_name_H-M   'P 1'
#
loop_
_entity.id
_entity.type
_entity.pdbx_description
1 polymer ?
#
loop_
_entity_poly.entity_id
_entity_poly.type
_entity_poly.pdbx_seq_one_letter_code
_entity_poly.pdbx_strand_id
1 'polypeptide(L)'
;MKKIITITLAMSLSLILSGCGGSDSGTETAPEIPSTPDVPETPDIPTGYEWNIEQWKITLPISRDEYYGQGGESAAELIPADCSGKEWFSNETDLPYFWVDEHDKRMHFVVNLADKGATTTNSDYVRSELRELYQYENGNKCSSSNQNWEITGRHSLHGQLQIEQFPTISGQQPKVIVGQIHGYEIKQALVKYQWEGENTPVRVILNDNFADNNSSDCGNCQSFSVELATVAANTPWSYDIVADKTELTLSMTVNGKTTTKVLPWGVAVEAKDGKKYTLTKDWLNETFYFKAGIYPQIQPNTTYQNQIFEVSFDKINIEHKN
;
A
#
# COMPACT_ATOMS: atom_id res chain seq x y z
N MET A 1 -34.99 46.36 12.11
CA MET A 1 -35.24 47.80 11.91
C MET A 1 -33.94 48.45 11.44
N LYS A 2 -34.04 49.31 10.43
CA LYS A 2 -32.95 49.94 9.65
C LYS A 2 -32.35 51.16 10.37
N LYS A 3 -31.18 51.58 9.83
CA LYS A 3 -30.49 52.90 9.83
C LYS A 3 -29.27 52.91 10.76
N ILE A 4 -28.02 52.87 10.28
CA ILE A 4 -27.29 53.78 9.36
C ILE A 4 -27.52 55.26 9.71
N ILE A 5 -26.52 55.87 10.36
CA ILE A 5 -26.31 57.31 10.36
C ILE A 5 -24.83 57.61 10.08
N THR A 6 -24.66 58.29 8.96
CA THR A 6 -23.49 58.96 8.39
C THR A 6 -22.95 60.07 9.31
N ILE A 7 -21.63 60.26 9.37
CA ILE A 7 -21.04 61.54 9.78
C ILE A 7 -20.13 62.06 8.66
N THR A 8 -20.35 63.33 8.37
CA THR A 8 -19.91 64.10 7.23
C THR A 8 -18.52 64.70 7.43
N LEU A 9 -17.80 64.75 6.31
CA LEU A 9 -16.56 65.46 5.99
C LEU A 9 -16.54 66.93 6.47
N ALA A 10 -15.40 67.37 7.00
CA ALA A 10 -15.02 68.78 7.08
C ALA A 10 -13.69 68.98 6.33
N MET A 11 -13.69 70.01 5.47
CA MET A 11 -12.69 70.35 4.47
C MET A 11 -12.02 71.69 4.86
N SER A 12 -10.84 71.95 4.26
CA SER A 12 -10.05 73.20 4.23
C SER A 12 -9.01 73.35 5.37
N LEU A 13 -7.83 73.94 5.17
CA LEU A 13 -7.34 74.82 4.11
C LEU A 13 -5.80 74.77 4.00
N SER A 14 -5.35 75.07 2.79
CA SER A 14 -4.02 75.00 2.18
C SER A 14 -2.90 75.85 2.81
N LEU A 15 -1.65 75.44 2.58
CA LEU A 15 -0.56 76.37 2.25
C LEU A 15 0.31 75.78 1.13
N ILE A 16 0.39 76.56 0.05
CA ILE A 16 1.17 76.32 -1.16
C ILE A 16 2.56 76.93 -0.93
N LEU A 17 3.62 76.20 -1.27
CA LEU A 17 4.88 76.77 -1.73
C LEU A 17 5.46 75.88 -2.85
N SER A 18 5.55 76.50 -4.03
CA SER A 18 6.40 76.26 -5.20
C SER A 18 7.79 75.66 -4.88
N GLY A 19 8.45 74.88 -5.73
CA GLY A 19 8.22 74.48 -7.11
C GLY A 19 9.46 73.75 -7.67
N CYS A 20 9.20 72.82 -8.59
CA CYS A 20 10.01 72.18 -9.64
C CYS A 20 11.55 72.04 -9.54
N GLY A 21 12.01 70.80 -9.73
CA GLY A 21 13.34 70.51 -10.24
C GLY A 21 13.77 69.04 -10.23
N GLY A 22 13.27 68.23 -11.16
CA GLY A 22 14.04 67.19 -11.86
C GLY A 22 14.55 65.94 -11.13
N SER A 23 13.87 64.82 -11.42
CA SER A 23 14.42 63.50 -11.79
C SER A 23 14.98 62.55 -10.71
N ASP A 24 14.24 61.45 -10.57
CA ASP A 24 14.62 60.07 -10.24
C ASP A 24 15.60 59.79 -9.09
N SER A 25 15.00 59.45 -7.95
CA SER A 25 15.57 58.59 -6.92
C SER A 25 14.38 57.80 -6.34
N GLY A 26 14.27 56.49 -6.55
CA GLY A 26 15.12 55.54 -5.82
C GLY A 26 14.56 55.35 -4.42
N THR A 27 13.40 54.69 -4.30
CA THR A 27 12.87 54.24 -3.00
C THR A 27 13.36 52.83 -2.74
N GLU A 28 14.19 52.69 -1.71
CA GLU A 28 14.59 51.42 -1.11
C GLU A 28 13.35 50.60 -0.73
N THR A 29 13.15 49.48 -1.41
CA THR A 29 12.26 48.41 -1.01
C THR A 29 12.90 47.62 0.14
N ALA A 30 12.08 47.26 1.12
CA ALA A 30 12.46 46.35 2.20
C ALA A 30 13.05 45.05 1.63
N PRO A 31 14.05 44.43 2.28
CA PRO A 31 14.66 43.21 1.78
C PRO A 31 13.61 42.09 1.72
N GLU A 32 13.39 41.56 0.52
CA GLU A 32 12.63 40.33 0.29
C GLU A 32 13.31 39.18 1.04
N ILE A 33 12.57 38.57 1.96
CA ILE A 33 12.94 37.27 2.52
C ILE A 33 12.90 36.29 1.35
N PRO A 34 13.98 35.56 1.05
CA PRO A 34 13.96 34.58 -0.03
C PRO A 34 12.84 33.59 0.24
N SER A 35 11.88 33.50 -0.69
CA SER A 35 10.91 32.42 -0.71
C SER A 35 11.68 31.11 -0.69
N THR A 36 11.40 30.27 0.31
CA THR A 36 11.80 28.87 0.33
C THR A 36 11.53 28.25 -1.04
N PRO A 37 12.49 27.51 -1.63
CA PRO A 37 12.25 26.81 -2.88
C PRO A 37 11.02 25.93 -2.71
N ASP A 38 10.08 26.02 -3.65
CA ASP A 38 8.92 25.15 -3.71
C ASP A 38 9.41 23.69 -3.64
N VAL A 39 9.09 23.04 -2.52
CA VAL A 39 9.10 21.59 -2.46
C VAL A 39 8.10 21.16 -3.54
N PRO A 40 8.47 20.26 -4.47
CA PRO A 40 7.51 19.77 -5.45
C PRO A 40 6.30 19.24 -4.70
N GLU A 41 5.14 19.86 -4.90
CA GLU A 41 3.88 19.30 -4.43
C GLU A 41 3.80 17.87 -4.98
N THR A 42 3.61 16.91 -4.07
CA THR A 42 3.20 15.56 -4.42
C THR A 42 2.07 15.64 -5.44
N PRO A 43 2.11 14.88 -6.56
CA PRO A 43 1.06 14.92 -7.56
C PRO A 43 -0.30 14.77 -6.87
N ASP A 44 -1.20 15.72 -7.11
CA ASP A 44 -2.59 15.68 -6.67
C ASP A 44 -3.15 14.29 -6.99
N ILE A 45 -3.52 13.50 -5.97
CA ILE A 45 -4.28 12.27 -6.18
C ILE A 45 -5.60 12.72 -6.82
N PRO A 46 -5.86 12.41 -8.10
CA PRO A 46 -7.12 12.79 -8.70
C PRO A 46 -8.19 11.89 -8.07
N THR A 47 -9.30 12.50 -7.65
CA THR A 47 -10.58 11.88 -7.22
C THR A 47 -10.69 11.47 -5.76
N GLY A 48 -11.92 11.46 -5.23
CA GLY A 48 -12.27 11.21 -3.83
C GLY A 48 -12.05 9.78 -3.32
N TYR A 49 -10.98 9.12 -3.78
CA TYR A 49 -10.50 7.83 -3.35
C TYR A 49 -9.16 8.00 -2.62
N GLU A 50 -8.92 7.19 -1.59
CA GLU A 50 -7.69 7.21 -0.80
C GLU A 50 -6.69 6.15 -1.31
N TRP A 51 -6.53 6.09 -2.64
CA TRP A 51 -5.57 5.25 -3.35
C TRP A 51 -5.34 5.81 -4.75
N ASN A 52 -4.23 5.42 -5.39
CA ASN A 52 -3.98 5.68 -6.81
C ASN A 52 -3.98 4.36 -7.58
N ILE A 53 -5.04 4.10 -8.37
CA ILE A 53 -5.21 2.82 -9.07
C ILE A 53 -4.11 2.53 -10.11
N GLU A 54 -3.53 3.57 -10.71
CA GLU A 54 -2.50 3.46 -11.74
C GLU A 54 -1.17 2.93 -11.19
N GLN A 55 -0.97 2.99 -9.86
CA GLN A 55 0.18 2.43 -9.16
C GLN A 55 0.12 0.91 -9.03
N TRP A 56 -0.90 0.25 -9.58
CA TRP A 56 -1.13 -1.16 -9.30
C TRP A 56 -1.47 -1.96 -10.55
N LYS A 57 -1.05 -3.22 -10.55
CA LYS A 57 -1.75 -4.30 -11.25
C LYS A 57 -2.41 -5.20 -10.22
N ILE A 58 -3.42 -5.98 -10.63
CA ILE A 58 -4.07 -6.96 -9.76
C ILE A 58 -3.89 -8.37 -10.30
N THR A 59 -3.59 -9.33 -9.42
CA THR A 59 -3.69 -10.77 -9.71
C THR A 59 -5.05 -11.27 -9.23
N LEU A 60 -5.78 -11.96 -10.10
CA LEU A 60 -7.10 -12.53 -9.80
C LEU A 60 -6.99 -14.01 -9.38
N PRO A 61 -7.93 -14.54 -8.57
CA PRO A 61 -7.93 -15.93 -8.14
C PRO A 61 -8.52 -16.90 -9.19
N ILE A 62 -8.39 -16.58 -10.48
CA ILE A 62 -8.92 -17.33 -11.63
C ILE A 62 -7.84 -17.47 -12.70
N SER A 63 -7.84 -18.57 -13.47
CA SER A 63 -6.81 -18.83 -14.47
C SER A 63 -6.96 -17.94 -15.71
N ARG A 64 -5.88 -17.74 -16.46
CA ARG A 64 -5.91 -17.05 -17.75
C ARG A 64 -6.81 -17.76 -18.76
N ASP A 65 -6.77 -19.10 -18.81
CA ASP A 65 -7.65 -19.87 -19.69
C ASP A 65 -9.13 -19.71 -19.34
N GLU A 66 -9.48 -19.68 -18.06
CA GLU A 66 -10.87 -19.49 -17.63
C GLU A 66 -11.35 -18.05 -17.83
N TYR A 67 -10.49 -17.07 -17.57
CA TYR A 67 -10.84 -15.65 -17.64
C TYR A 67 -10.76 -15.07 -19.07
N TYR A 68 -9.63 -15.28 -19.78
CA TYR A 68 -9.42 -14.76 -21.15
C TYR A 68 -9.77 -15.77 -22.24
N GLY A 69 -10.07 -17.03 -21.91
CA GLY A 69 -10.23 -18.13 -22.87
C GLY A 69 -8.90 -18.69 -23.42
N GLN A 70 -7.76 -18.17 -22.98
CA GLN A 70 -6.41 -18.56 -23.41
C GLN A 70 -5.32 -18.09 -22.45
N GLY A 71 -4.12 -18.66 -22.57
CA GLY A 71 -2.91 -18.20 -21.86
C GLY A 71 -2.43 -19.13 -20.76
N GLY A 72 -3.12 -20.23 -20.49
CA GLY A 72 -2.72 -21.29 -19.56
C GLY A 72 -3.38 -21.20 -18.19
N GLU A 73 -3.04 -22.17 -17.33
CA GLU A 73 -3.62 -22.36 -15.99
C GLU A 73 -3.12 -21.38 -14.93
N SER A 74 -2.14 -20.52 -15.23
CA SER A 74 -1.68 -19.51 -14.24
C SER A 74 -2.72 -18.42 -14.04
N ALA A 75 -2.70 -17.78 -12.88
CA ALA A 75 -3.60 -16.69 -12.53
C ALA A 75 -3.65 -15.57 -13.59
N ALA A 76 -4.86 -15.06 -13.85
CA ALA A 76 -5.10 -13.89 -14.66
C ALA A 76 -4.64 -12.61 -13.94
N GLU A 77 -4.28 -11.59 -14.71
CA GLU A 77 -3.83 -10.31 -14.18
C GLU A 77 -4.40 -9.16 -15.00
N LEU A 78 -5.06 -8.20 -14.34
CA LEU A 78 -5.41 -6.94 -14.96
C LEU A 78 -4.28 -5.94 -14.73
N ILE A 79 -4.00 -5.14 -15.75
CA ILE A 79 -2.94 -4.12 -15.75
C ILE A 79 -3.55 -2.77 -16.14
N PRO A 80 -2.88 -1.63 -15.86
CA PRO A 80 -3.42 -0.32 -16.23
C PRO A 80 -3.80 -0.18 -17.71
N ALA A 81 -4.76 0.72 -17.99
CA ALA A 81 -5.52 0.76 -19.25
C ALA A 81 -4.71 0.99 -20.54
N ASP A 82 -3.52 1.58 -20.46
CA ASP A 82 -2.72 1.90 -21.66
C ASP A 82 -1.99 0.67 -22.25
N CYS A 83 -2.22 -0.52 -21.70
CA CYS A 83 -1.51 -1.73 -22.08
C CYS A 83 -2.32 -2.61 -23.04
N SER A 84 -1.74 -2.90 -24.22
CA SER A 84 -2.37 -3.77 -25.22
C SER A 84 -2.39 -5.25 -24.79
N GLY A 85 -3.47 -5.96 -25.10
CA GLY A 85 -3.53 -7.43 -25.04
C GLY A 85 -3.87 -8.04 -23.67
N LYS A 86 -4.19 -7.21 -22.67
CA LYS A 86 -4.82 -7.63 -21.42
C LYS A 86 -6.00 -6.72 -21.10
N GLU A 87 -6.89 -7.19 -20.23
CA GLU A 87 -7.94 -6.35 -19.68
C GLU A 87 -7.37 -5.31 -18.70
N TRP A 88 -8.11 -4.20 -18.60
CA TRP A 88 -7.66 -2.99 -17.96
C TRP A 88 -8.13 -2.92 -16.51
N PHE A 89 -7.21 -2.60 -15.62
CA PHE A 89 -7.48 -2.35 -14.21
C PHE A 89 -7.79 -0.87 -13.99
N SER A 90 -8.93 -0.57 -13.36
CA SER A 90 -9.36 0.80 -13.08
C SER A 90 -10.28 0.84 -11.85
N ASN A 91 -10.65 2.05 -11.41
CA ASN A 91 -11.66 2.21 -10.37
C ASN A 91 -13.07 1.75 -10.81
N GLU A 92 -13.30 1.53 -12.11
CA GLU A 92 -14.55 1.00 -12.66
C GLU A 92 -14.53 -0.55 -12.76
N THR A 93 -13.42 -1.20 -12.39
CA THR A 93 -13.35 -2.66 -12.37
C THR A 93 -14.36 -3.22 -11.37
N ASP A 94 -15.32 -4.00 -11.87
CA ASP A 94 -16.35 -4.69 -11.10
C ASP A 94 -16.36 -6.17 -11.49
N LEU A 95 -15.76 -7.00 -10.62
CA LEU A 95 -15.59 -8.44 -10.81
C LEU A 95 -15.95 -9.18 -9.52
N PRO A 96 -16.33 -10.47 -9.59
CA PRO A 96 -16.59 -11.29 -8.40
C PRO A 96 -15.43 -11.39 -7.40
N TYR A 97 -14.21 -11.02 -7.82
CA TYR A 97 -12.99 -11.11 -7.03
C TYR A 97 -12.47 -9.74 -6.57
N PHE A 98 -12.95 -8.66 -7.19
CA PHE A 98 -12.52 -7.30 -6.90
C PHE A 98 -13.54 -6.30 -7.42
N TRP A 99 -13.93 -5.34 -6.59
CA TRP A 99 -14.65 -4.16 -7.04
C TRP A 99 -14.35 -2.95 -6.15
N VAL A 100 -14.64 -1.76 -6.65
CA VAL A 100 -14.73 -0.54 -5.84
C VAL A 100 -16.20 -0.25 -5.58
N ASP A 101 -16.64 -0.30 -4.33
CA ASP A 101 -18.04 -0.02 -4.00
C ASP A 101 -18.31 1.49 -4.05
N GLU A 102 -19.28 1.90 -4.86
CA GLU A 102 -19.59 3.31 -5.06
C GLU A 102 -20.26 3.96 -3.84
N HIS A 103 -20.87 3.18 -2.96
CA HIS A 103 -21.61 3.66 -1.79
C HIS A 103 -20.70 3.89 -0.60
N ASP A 104 -19.85 2.92 -0.27
CA ASP A 104 -18.94 3.02 0.87
C ASP A 104 -17.53 3.51 0.50
N LYS A 105 -17.22 3.59 -0.80
CA LYS A 105 -15.93 4.05 -1.33
C LYS A 105 -14.75 3.20 -0.89
N ARG A 106 -14.93 1.88 -0.77
CA ARG A 106 -13.88 0.93 -0.43
C ARG A 106 -13.55 0.00 -1.59
N MET A 107 -12.29 -0.44 -1.63
CA MET A 107 -11.87 -1.55 -2.50
C MET A 107 -12.19 -2.87 -1.80
N HIS A 108 -12.99 -3.71 -2.42
CA HIS A 108 -13.29 -5.06 -1.92
C HIS A 108 -12.43 -6.07 -2.66
N PHE A 109 -11.77 -6.96 -1.92
CA PHE A 109 -11.02 -8.07 -2.46
C PHE A 109 -11.63 -9.37 -1.97
N VAL A 110 -11.95 -10.27 -2.89
CA VAL A 110 -12.68 -11.50 -2.62
C VAL A 110 -11.97 -12.72 -3.17
N VAL A 111 -11.95 -13.78 -2.35
CA VAL A 111 -11.53 -15.12 -2.74
C VAL A 111 -12.56 -16.11 -2.22
N ASN A 112 -13.18 -16.85 -3.13
CA ASN A 112 -13.99 -18.01 -2.80
C ASN A 112 -13.12 -19.27 -2.78
N LEU A 113 -13.01 -19.92 -1.63
CA LEU A 113 -12.16 -21.09 -1.45
C LEU A 113 -12.75 -22.37 -2.05
N ALA A 114 -14.02 -22.35 -2.50
CA ALA A 114 -14.62 -23.46 -3.22
C ALA A 114 -14.14 -23.55 -4.68
N ASP A 115 -13.70 -22.44 -5.24
CA ASP A 115 -13.26 -22.39 -6.63
C ASP A 115 -11.94 -23.16 -6.76
N LYS A 116 -11.74 -23.85 -7.90
CA LYS A 116 -10.44 -24.48 -8.19
C LYS A 116 -9.31 -23.47 -8.00
N GLY A 117 -9.59 -22.23 -8.43
CA GLY A 117 -8.71 -21.09 -8.36
C GLY A 117 -7.46 -21.27 -9.22
N ALA A 118 -6.68 -20.19 -9.33
CA ALA A 118 -5.38 -20.24 -10.00
C ALA A 118 -4.32 -19.49 -9.21
N THR A 119 -3.09 -19.98 -9.32
CA THR A 119 -1.93 -19.38 -8.68
C THR A 119 -0.90 -18.96 -9.72
N THR A 120 0.15 -18.27 -9.26
CA THR A 120 1.33 -17.99 -10.07
C THR A 120 2.41 -19.03 -9.80
N THR A 121 3.42 -19.14 -10.68
CA THR A 121 4.48 -20.16 -10.63
C THR A 121 5.16 -20.36 -9.27
N ASN A 122 5.18 -19.32 -8.42
CA ASN A 122 5.84 -19.32 -7.12
C ASN A 122 4.85 -19.26 -5.93
N SER A 123 3.58 -19.66 -6.13
CA SER A 123 2.55 -19.63 -5.09
C SER A 123 1.68 -20.88 -5.10
N ASP A 124 1.43 -21.43 -3.91
CA ASP A 124 0.49 -22.54 -3.72
C ASP A 124 -0.92 -22.07 -3.33
N TYR A 125 -1.10 -20.77 -3.12
CA TYR A 125 -2.37 -20.17 -2.71
C TYR A 125 -2.88 -19.13 -3.71
N VAL A 126 -4.20 -19.05 -3.83
CA VAL A 126 -4.93 -18.07 -4.64
C VAL A 126 -4.90 -16.69 -3.99
N ARG A 127 -5.12 -15.65 -4.77
CA ARG A 127 -5.12 -14.26 -4.29
C ARG A 127 -6.04 -13.37 -5.14
N SER A 128 -6.61 -12.38 -4.49
CA SER A 128 -7.09 -11.16 -5.14
C SER A 128 -6.25 -10.04 -4.56
N GLU A 129 -5.16 -9.69 -5.24
CA GLU A 129 -4.08 -8.92 -4.61
C GLU A 129 -3.36 -8.02 -5.61
N LEU A 130 -3.15 -6.78 -5.18
CA LEU A 130 -2.41 -5.77 -5.89
C LEU A 130 -0.90 -6.02 -5.81
N ARG A 131 -0.21 -5.63 -6.88
CA ARG A 131 1.25 -5.57 -6.97
C ARG A 131 1.62 -4.18 -7.47
N GLU A 132 2.41 -3.46 -6.68
CA GLU A 132 2.83 -2.08 -6.95
C GLU A 132 3.56 -1.95 -8.29
N LEU A 133 3.31 -0.90 -9.06
CA LEU A 133 4.06 -0.49 -10.24
C LEU A 133 4.88 0.77 -9.89
N TYR A 134 6.08 0.61 -9.34
CA TYR A 134 6.90 1.70 -8.79
C TYR A 134 7.10 2.89 -9.75
N GLN A 135 7.38 2.61 -11.02
CA GLN A 135 7.60 3.57 -12.09
C GLN A 135 6.35 3.72 -12.98
N TYR A 136 5.15 3.74 -12.40
CA TYR A 136 3.90 3.82 -13.17
C TYR A 136 3.77 5.11 -14.02
N GLU A 137 4.31 6.24 -13.54
CA GLU A 137 4.21 7.54 -14.24
C GLU A 137 5.19 7.66 -15.41
N ASN A 138 6.43 7.19 -15.20
CA ASN A 138 7.56 7.50 -16.09
C ASN A 138 8.17 6.27 -16.77
N GLY A 139 7.73 5.06 -16.39
CA GLY A 139 8.23 3.79 -16.89
C GLY A 139 7.17 2.99 -17.65
N ASN A 140 7.57 1.82 -18.16
CA ASN A 140 6.63 0.91 -18.80
C ASN A 140 5.79 0.17 -17.74
N LYS A 141 4.58 0.66 -17.46
CA LYS A 141 3.62 0.04 -16.51
C LYS A 141 3.01 -1.28 -17.00
N CYS A 142 3.25 -1.67 -18.26
CA CYS A 142 2.76 -2.92 -18.84
C CYS A 142 3.64 -4.14 -18.54
N SER A 143 4.81 -3.94 -17.93
CA SER A 143 5.70 -5.00 -17.46
C SER A 143 6.11 -4.75 -16.02
N SER A 144 6.16 -5.79 -15.19
CA SER A 144 6.61 -5.69 -13.79
C SER A 144 8.12 -5.74 -13.60
N SER A 145 8.91 -6.05 -14.64
CA SER A 145 10.36 -6.31 -14.51
C SER A 145 11.16 -5.10 -14.00
N ASN A 146 10.77 -3.88 -14.39
CA ASN A 146 11.46 -2.64 -14.02
C ASN A 146 10.60 -1.77 -13.08
N GLN A 147 9.67 -2.40 -12.38
CA GLN A 147 8.67 -1.74 -11.56
C GLN A 147 8.91 -2.08 -10.09
N ASN A 148 10.16 -1.95 -9.66
CA ASN A 148 10.66 -2.31 -8.33
C ASN A 148 11.54 -1.16 -7.79
N TRP A 149 11.66 -1.02 -6.48
CA TRP A 149 12.48 -0.01 -5.80
C TRP A 149 13.57 -0.64 -4.92
N GLU A 150 14.71 0.04 -4.80
CA GLU A 150 15.78 -0.31 -3.85
C GLU A 150 15.55 0.43 -2.52
N ILE A 151 16.07 -0.09 -1.40
CA ILE A 151 16.06 0.62 -0.10
C ILE A 151 17.16 1.70 -0.09
N THR A 152 17.00 2.71 -0.94
CA THR A 152 17.89 3.88 -1.00
C THR A 152 17.36 5.06 -0.19
N GLY A 153 16.05 5.07 0.08
CA GLY A 153 15.37 6.08 0.88
C GLY A 153 14.42 5.45 1.89
N ARG A 154 13.32 6.14 2.17
CA ARG A 154 12.20 5.65 2.97
C ARG A 154 11.05 5.26 2.05
N HIS A 155 10.60 4.02 2.17
CA HIS A 155 9.49 3.46 1.40
C HIS A 155 8.42 2.98 2.37
N SER A 156 7.17 3.36 2.16
CA SER A 156 6.08 2.95 3.05
C SER A 156 4.82 2.54 2.32
N LEU A 157 4.17 1.50 2.82
CA LEU A 157 2.82 1.09 2.48
C LEU A 157 1.91 1.30 3.71
N HIS A 158 0.85 2.07 3.52
CA HIS A 158 -0.23 2.26 4.48
C HIS A 158 -1.50 1.60 3.96
N GLY A 159 -2.13 0.77 4.79
CA GLY A 159 -3.44 0.18 4.51
C GLY A 159 -4.42 0.45 5.64
N GLN A 160 -5.63 0.90 5.32
CA GLN A 160 -6.77 0.94 6.24
C GLN A 160 -7.85 0.00 5.73
N LEU A 161 -8.27 -0.94 6.56
CA LEU A 161 -9.08 -2.08 6.14
C LEU A 161 -9.98 -2.64 7.26
N GLN A 162 -10.89 -3.52 6.86
CA GLN A 162 -11.57 -4.44 7.76
C GLN A 162 -11.79 -5.80 7.10
N ILE A 163 -11.87 -6.84 7.92
CA ILE A 163 -12.27 -8.17 7.46
C ILE A 163 -13.80 -8.19 7.42
N GLU A 164 -14.40 -8.36 6.24
CA GLU A 164 -15.85 -8.39 6.04
C GLU A 164 -16.40 -9.81 6.23
N GLN A 165 -15.75 -10.76 5.56
CA GLN A 165 -16.10 -12.17 5.62
C GLN A 165 -14.83 -13.02 5.70
N PHE A 166 -14.91 -14.11 6.47
CA PHE A 166 -13.84 -15.08 6.57
C PHE A 166 -14.43 -16.50 6.65
N PRO A 167 -13.68 -17.53 6.21
CA PRO A 167 -14.17 -18.89 6.18
C PRO A 167 -14.20 -19.50 7.58
N THR A 168 -15.18 -20.37 7.79
CA THR A 168 -15.31 -21.21 8.99
C THR A 168 -15.15 -22.67 8.59
N ILE A 169 -13.90 -23.13 8.57
CA ILE A 169 -13.53 -24.49 8.18
C ILE A 169 -13.14 -25.27 9.44
N SER A 170 -13.78 -26.43 9.66
CA SER A 170 -13.51 -27.26 10.84
C SER A 170 -12.03 -27.65 10.93
N GLY A 171 -11.42 -27.42 12.09
CA GLY A 171 -10.01 -27.73 12.35
C GLY A 171 -9.01 -26.76 11.72
N GLN A 172 -9.45 -25.69 11.06
CA GLN A 172 -8.58 -24.74 10.37
C GLN A 172 -8.92 -23.31 10.76
N GLN A 173 -7.93 -22.59 11.30
CA GLN A 173 -8.09 -21.16 11.57
C GLN A 173 -8.08 -20.38 10.24
N PRO A 174 -8.95 -19.37 10.08
CA PRO A 174 -8.86 -18.46 8.96
C PRO A 174 -7.53 -17.72 9.01
N LYS A 175 -6.83 -17.62 7.88
CA LYS A 175 -5.55 -16.91 7.74
C LYS A 175 -5.51 -16.17 6.43
N VAL A 176 -5.20 -14.88 6.45
CA VAL A 176 -5.09 -14.05 5.25
C VAL A 176 -3.97 -13.05 5.38
N ILE A 177 -3.13 -12.96 4.35
CA ILE A 177 -2.14 -11.88 4.22
C ILE A 177 -2.82 -10.68 3.57
N VAL A 178 -2.62 -9.49 4.13
CA VAL A 178 -3.28 -8.23 3.69
C VAL A 178 -2.32 -7.15 3.21
N GLY A 179 -1.02 -7.32 3.43
CA GLY A 179 0.03 -6.38 3.05
C GLY A 179 1.39 -7.05 3.03
N GLN A 180 2.25 -6.71 2.06
CA GLN A 180 3.56 -7.32 1.91
C GLN A 180 4.61 -6.32 1.40
N ILE A 181 5.88 -6.59 1.76
CA ILE A 181 7.04 -6.24 0.94
C ILE A 181 7.61 -7.55 0.39
N HIS A 182 7.77 -7.61 -0.93
CA HIS A 182 8.32 -8.77 -1.60
C HIS A 182 9.55 -8.38 -2.42
N GLY A 183 10.61 -9.18 -2.34
CA GLY A 183 11.79 -9.01 -3.19
C GLY A 183 11.49 -9.40 -4.63
N TYR A 184 12.01 -8.65 -5.60
CA TYR A 184 11.99 -9.03 -6.99
C TYR A 184 12.96 -10.20 -7.20
N GLU A 185 12.51 -11.23 -7.93
CA GLU A 185 13.27 -12.46 -8.14
C GLU A 185 13.74 -13.19 -6.87
N ILE A 186 13.04 -13.00 -5.75
CA ILE A 186 13.27 -13.67 -4.48
C ILE A 186 11.98 -14.39 -4.07
N LYS A 187 12.05 -15.67 -3.67
CA LYS A 187 10.85 -16.43 -3.24
C LYS A 187 10.42 -16.10 -1.81
N GLN A 188 11.35 -15.74 -0.93
CA GLN A 188 11.06 -15.41 0.46
C GLN A 188 10.55 -13.97 0.53
N ALA A 189 9.29 -13.76 0.93
CA ALA A 189 8.78 -12.41 1.16
C ALA A 189 9.50 -11.79 2.38
N LEU A 190 9.91 -10.51 2.27
CA LEU A 190 10.55 -9.79 3.38
C LEU A 190 9.55 -9.54 4.52
N VAL A 191 8.33 -9.11 4.16
CA VAL A 191 7.25 -8.80 5.12
C VAL A 191 5.94 -9.41 4.62
N LYS A 192 5.19 -10.06 5.51
CA LYS A 192 3.79 -10.47 5.30
C LYS A 192 2.94 -10.14 6.51
N TYR A 193 1.99 -9.23 6.37
CA TYR A 193 1.02 -8.85 7.39
C TYR A 193 -0.16 -9.83 7.39
N GLN A 194 -0.32 -10.61 8.45
CA GLN A 194 -1.30 -11.70 8.54
C GLN A 194 -2.35 -11.45 9.63
N TRP A 195 -3.62 -11.50 9.24
CA TRP A 195 -4.73 -11.71 10.17
C TRP A 195 -5.06 -13.21 10.29
N GLU A 196 -5.37 -13.68 11.50
CA GLU A 196 -5.56 -15.11 11.81
C GLU A 196 -6.75 -15.34 12.76
N GLY A 197 -7.94 -14.90 12.36
CA GLY A 197 -9.13 -15.01 13.20
C GLY A 197 -9.20 -13.94 14.30
N GLU A 198 -10.40 -13.71 14.78
CA GLU A 198 -10.73 -12.57 15.66
C GLU A 198 -10.04 -12.61 17.03
N ASN A 199 -9.61 -13.79 17.47
CA ASN A 199 -9.04 -14.01 18.80
C ASN A 199 -7.51 -14.15 18.78
N THR A 200 -6.88 -13.97 17.61
CA THR A 200 -5.43 -14.11 17.45
C THR A 200 -4.82 -12.73 17.16
N PRO A 201 -3.69 -12.36 17.79
CA PRO A 201 -2.96 -11.16 17.40
C PRO A 201 -2.63 -11.18 15.91
N VAL A 202 -2.77 -10.04 15.24
CA VAL A 202 -2.21 -9.84 13.91
C VAL A 202 -0.70 -10.06 13.99
N ARG A 203 -0.17 -10.84 13.06
CA ARG A 203 1.25 -11.19 13.00
C ARG A 203 1.88 -10.58 11.77
N VAL A 204 3.12 -10.15 11.92
CA VAL A 204 3.96 -9.88 10.76
C VAL A 204 4.96 -11.02 10.64
N ILE A 205 4.87 -11.77 9.55
CA ILE A 205 5.80 -12.85 9.21
C ILE A 205 6.94 -12.26 8.39
N LEU A 206 8.16 -12.59 8.76
CA LEU A 206 9.38 -12.15 8.10
C LEU A 206 10.24 -13.36 7.76
N ASN A 207 11.15 -13.18 6.81
CA ASN A 207 12.27 -14.08 6.58
C ASN A 207 13.57 -13.36 6.95
N ASP A 208 14.39 -13.97 7.79
CA ASP A 208 15.64 -13.38 8.25
C ASP A 208 16.67 -13.20 7.13
N ASN A 209 16.62 -14.09 6.14
CA ASN A 209 17.46 -14.13 4.96
C ASN A 209 16.64 -14.58 3.73
N PHE A 210 17.29 -14.67 2.57
CA PHE A 210 16.72 -15.11 1.31
C PHE A 210 17.72 -15.90 0.47
N ALA A 211 17.22 -16.51 -0.60
CA ALA A 211 18.04 -17.05 -1.67
C ALA A 211 17.71 -16.35 -3.00
N ASP A 212 18.75 -16.09 -3.78
CA ASP A 212 18.66 -15.39 -5.06
C ASP A 212 17.93 -16.22 -6.14
N ASN A 213 17.63 -15.57 -7.26
CA ASN A 213 17.17 -16.19 -8.50
C ASN A 213 15.92 -17.07 -8.32
N ASN A 214 14.99 -16.64 -7.46
CA ASN A 214 13.77 -17.35 -7.10
C ASN A 214 14.03 -18.78 -6.57
N SER A 215 15.16 -19.01 -5.90
CA SER A 215 15.43 -20.32 -5.28
C SER A 215 14.49 -20.57 -4.10
N SER A 216 13.86 -21.75 -4.09
CA SER A 216 13.14 -22.25 -2.91
C SER A 216 14.09 -22.94 -1.92
N ASP A 217 15.30 -23.29 -2.36
CA ASP A 217 16.32 -23.83 -1.49
C ASP A 217 17.10 -22.68 -0.86
N CYS A 218 16.78 -22.41 0.40
CA CYS A 218 17.50 -21.48 1.25
C CYS A 218 17.79 -22.16 2.59
N GLY A 219 18.87 -22.97 2.61
CA GLY A 219 19.23 -23.79 3.77
C GLY A 219 19.55 -23.01 5.06
N ASN A 220 19.74 -21.69 4.98
CA ASN A 220 20.00 -20.80 6.10
C ASN A 220 18.89 -19.76 6.34
N CYS A 221 17.79 -19.78 5.57
CA CYS A 221 16.64 -18.93 5.83
C CYS A 221 15.83 -19.46 7.02
N GLN A 222 15.44 -18.57 7.92
CA GLN A 222 14.47 -18.82 8.97
C GLN A 222 13.32 -17.82 8.81
N SER A 223 12.10 -18.35 8.81
CA SER A 223 10.92 -17.50 8.96
C SER A 223 10.60 -17.33 10.44
N PHE A 224 10.31 -16.10 10.84
CA PHE A 224 9.86 -15.76 12.18
C PHE A 224 8.69 -14.79 12.11
N SER A 225 8.05 -14.51 13.26
CA SER A 225 6.98 -13.53 13.30
C SER A 225 7.02 -12.69 14.57
N VAL A 226 6.55 -11.45 14.44
CA VAL A 226 6.26 -10.56 15.58
C VAL A 226 4.76 -10.37 15.70
N GLU A 227 4.27 -10.17 16.93
CA GLU A 227 2.85 -9.93 17.20
C GLU A 227 2.58 -8.44 17.40
N LEU A 228 1.41 -8.01 16.95
CA LEU A 228 0.87 -6.67 17.12
C LEU A 228 -0.41 -6.73 17.97
N ALA A 229 -1.44 -5.96 17.62
CA ALA A 229 -2.72 -5.99 18.30
C ALA A 229 -3.64 -7.09 17.74
N THR A 230 -4.68 -7.43 18.51
CA THR A 230 -5.79 -8.29 18.07
C THR A 230 -6.92 -7.40 17.52
N VAL A 231 -7.57 -7.84 16.45
CA VAL A 231 -8.73 -7.15 15.85
C VAL A 231 -9.78 -8.16 15.38
N ALA A 232 -11.04 -7.89 15.71
CA ALA A 232 -12.19 -8.68 15.26
C ALA A 232 -12.56 -8.34 13.81
N ALA A 233 -13.35 -9.20 13.16
CA ALA A 233 -13.93 -8.85 11.87
C ALA A 233 -14.88 -7.66 12.03
N ASN A 234 -15.15 -6.93 10.94
CA ASN A 234 -15.99 -5.73 10.90
C ASN A 234 -15.52 -4.60 11.83
N THR A 235 -14.28 -4.65 12.32
CA THR A 235 -13.64 -3.56 13.07
C THR A 235 -12.60 -2.92 12.17
N PRO A 236 -12.74 -1.63 11.81
CA PRO A 236 -11.71 -0.92 11.06
C PRO A 236 -10.38 -0.87 11.81
N TRP A 237 -9.29 -1.10 11.07
CA TRP A 237 -7.93 -0.96 11.58
C TRP A 237 -6.99 -0.56 10.45
N SER A 238 -5.80 -0.11 10.80
CA SER A 238 -4.78 0.23 9.82
C SER A 238 -3.44 -0.39 10.14
N TYR A 239 -2.61 -0.53 9.11
CA TYR A 239 -1.21 -0.88 9.24
C TYR A 239 -0.31 0.07 8.46
N ASP A 240 0.93 0.15 8.93
CA ASP A 240 2.05 0.77 8.23
C ASP A 240 3.20 -0.25 8.14
N ILE A 241 3.71 -0.43 6.92
CA ILE A 241 4.98 -1.11 6.67
C ILE A 241 5.93 -0.07 6.14
N VAL A 242 7.01 0.22 6.87
CA VAL A 242 8.03 1.20 6.49
C VAL A 242 9.38 0.51 6.41
N ALA A 243 10.08 0.68 5.29
CA ALA A 243 11.46 0.26 5.10
C ALA A 243 12.35 1.47 4.80
N ASP A 244 13.47 1.58 5.51
CA ASP A 244 14.54 2.51 5.16
C ASP A 244 15.92 1.86 5.39
N LYS A 245 16.99 2.63 5.15
CA LYS A 245 18.38 2.16 5.27
C LYS A 245 18.76 1.66 6.67
N THR A 246 17.99 2.01 7.69
CA THR A 246 18.32 1.73 9.10
C THR A 246 17.49 0.58 9.66
N GLU A 247 16.21 0.50 9.31
CA GLU A 247 15.30 -0.47 9.91
C GLU A 247 14.04 -0.75 9.08
N LEU A 248 13.33 -1.80 9.46
CA LEU A 248 11.91 -1.96 9.21
C LEU A 248 11.10 -1.48 10.42
N THR A 249 10.09 -0.64 10.17
CA THR A 249 9.07 -0.29 11.16
C THR A 249 7.71 -0.84 10.74
N LEU A 250 7.09 -1.60 11.63
CA LEU A 250 5.80 -2.26 11.44
C LEU A 250 4.83 -1.73 12.50
N SER A 251 3.75 -1.08 12.09
CA SER A 251 2.78 -0.52 13.03
C SER A 251 1.36 -0.94 12.69
N MET A 252 0.56 -1.23 13.71
CA MET A 252 -0.88 -1.46 13.58
C MET A 252 -1.61 -0.50 14.51
N THR A 253 -2.65 0.14 13.99
CA THR A 253 -3.56 0.97 14.78
C THR A 253 -4.96 0.37 14.77
N VAL A 254 -5.51 0.12 15.95
CA VAL A 254 -6.90 -0.34 16.14
C VAL A 254 -7.48 0.38 17.35
N ASN A 255 -8.72 0.86 17.24
CA ASN A 255 -9.40 1.63 18.29
C ASN A 255 -8.56 2.81 18.83
N GLY A 256 -7.87 3.52 17.92
CA GLY A 256 -7.02 4.67 18.26
C GLY A 256 -5.72 4.34 19.00
N LYS A 257 -5.40 3.05 19.19
CA LYS A 257 -4.16 2.61 19.84
C LYS A 257 -3.22 1.99 18.81
N THR A 258 -1.99 2.52 18.74
CA THR A 258 -0.94 2.00 17.88
C THR A 258 -0.01 1.05 18.63
N THR A 259 0.28 -0.10 18.02
CA THR A 259 1.35 -1.01 18.43
C THR A 259 2.42 -1.01 17.35
N THR A 260 3.68 -0.80 17.72
CA THR A 260 4.81 -0.70 16.79
C THR A 260 5.90 -1.71 17.12
N LYS A 261 6.50 -2.29 16.07
CA LYS A 261 7.71 -3.11 16.11
C LYS A 261 8.76 -2.50 15.20
N VAL A 262 9.97 -2.36 15.73
CA VAL A 262 11.13 -1.84 15.01
C VAL A 262 12.17 -2.95 14.89
N LEU A 263 12.65 -3.20 13.68
CA LEU A 263 13.59 -4.25 13.35
C LEU A 263 14.79 -3.64 12.60
N PRO A 264 15.85 -3.23 13.32
CA PRO A 264 17.05 -2.70 12.69
C PRO A 264 17.81 -3.79 11.92
N TRP A 265 18.38 -3.43 10.77
CA TRP A 265 19.12 -4.37 9.93
C TRP A 265 20.39 -4.88 10.63
N GLY A 266 20.57 -6.20 10.67
CA GLY A 266 21.72 -6.84 11.33
C GLY A 266 21.65 -6.82 12.86
N VAL A 267 20.51 -6.48 13.46
CA VAL A 267 20.30 -6.51 14.92
C VAL A 267 19.32 -7.60 15.30
N ALA A 268 19.66 -8.38 16.33
CA ALA A 268 18.82 -9.44 16.84
C ALA A 268 17.58 -8.89 17.56
N VAL A 269 16.39 -9.31 17.13
CA VAL A 269 15.10 -8.97 17.73
C VAL A 269 14.42 -10.22 18.27
N GLU A 270 13.68 -10.08 19.37
CA GLU A 270 12.88 -11.17 19.94
C GLU A 270 11.59 -11.37 19.13
N ALA A 271 11.35 -12.59 18.68
CA ALA A 271 10.15 -12.99 17.95
C ALA A 271 9.09 -13.57 18.89
N LYS A 272 7.92 -13.87 18.34
CA LYS A 272 6.78 -14.49 19.03
C LYS A 272 7.13 -15.76 19.82
N ASP A 273 8.05 -16.57 19.30
CA ASP A 273 8.46 -17.83 19.93
C ASP A 273 9.48 -17.65 21.08
N GLY A 274 9.79 -16.40 21.44
CA GLY A 274 10.77 -16.04 22.47
C GLY A 274 12.23 -16.20 22.02
N LYS A 275 12.49 -16.59 20.76
CA LYS A 275 13.84 -16.66 20.21
C LYS A 275 14.23 -15.35 19.56
N LYS A 276 15.53 -15.17 19.35
CA LYS A 276 16.08 -14.02 18.65
C LYS A 276 16.38 -14.34 17.20
N TYR A 277 15.95 -13.46 16.31
CA TYR A 277 16.21 -13.53 14.87
C TYR A 277 16.83 -12.21 14.41
N THR A 278 17.65 -12.24 13.35
CA THR A 278 18.33 -11.06 12.82
C THR A 278 18.03 -10.95 11.34
N LEU A 279 17.33 -9.89 10.93
CA LEU A 279 17.20 -9.58 9.50
C LEU A 279 18.60 -9.26 8.95
N THR A 280 19.06 -10.01 7.94
CA THR A 280 20.36 -9.74 7.31
C THR A 280 20.37 -8.35 6.68
N LYS A 281 21.55 -7.74 6.61
CA LYS A 281 21.76 -6.51 5.84
C LYS A 281 21.76 -6.76 4.34
N ASP A 282 21.86 -8.02 3.90
CA ASP A 282 21.86 -8.36 2.47
C ASP A 282 20.57 -7.94 1.78
N TRP A 283 19.44 -7.87 2.52
CA TRP A 283 18.18 -7.32 2.03
C TRP A 283 18.31 -5.89 1.50
N LEU A 284 19.27 -5.09 2.00
CA LEU A 284 19.50 -3.73 1.52
C LEU A 284 20.07 -3.66 0.10
N ASN A 285 20.56 -4.78 -0.44
CA ASN A 285 21.12 -4.86 -1.80
C ASN A 285 20.08 -5.29 -2.84
N GLU A 286 18.84 -5.56 -2.41
CA GLU A 286 17.78 -6.10 -3.25
C GLU A 286 16.80 -5.02 -3.72
N THR A 287 15.98 -5.39 -4.71
CA THR A 287 14.87 -4.57 -5.18
C THR A 287 13.54 -5.18 -4.74
N PHE A 288 12.55 -4.34 -4.51
CA PHE A 288 11.30 -4.69 -3.85
C PHE A 288 10.09 -4.08 -4.55
N TYR A 289 8.93 -4.60 -4.19
CA TYR A 289 7.64 -4.01 -4.49
C TYR A 289 6.66 -4.31 -3.36
N PHE A 290 5.73 -3.40 -3.15
CA PHE A 290 4.61 -3.57 -2.23
C PHE A 290 3.51 -4.44 -2.84
N LYS A 291 2.74 -5.08 -1.95
CA LYS A 291 1.50 -5.78 -2.29
C LYS A 291 0.45 -5.49 -1.23
N ALA A 292 -0.81 -5.37 -1.63
CA ALA A 292 -1.96 -5.13 -0.77
C ALA A 292 -3.21 -5.79 -1.36
N GLY A 293 -4.22 -6.11 -0.55
CA GLY A 293 -5.39 -6.88 -0.96
C GLY A 293 -5.54 -8.12 -0.09
N ILE A 294 -5.90 -9.28 -0.68
CA ILE A 294 -5.95 -10.55 0.07
C ILE A 294 -5.17 -11.68 -0.58
N TYR A 295 -4.39 -12.34 0.26
CA TYR A 295 -3.71 -13.59 -0.06
C TYR A 295 -4.00 -14.63 1.03
N PRO A 296 -5.17 -15.31 0.97
CA PRO A 296 -5.54 -16.36 1.91
C PRO A 296 -4.47 -17.44 2.02
N GLN A 297 -4.14 -17.84 3.24
CA GLN A 297 -3.17 -18.90 3.53
C GLN A 297 -3.90 -20.24 3.76
N ILE A 298 -4.89 -20.51 2.90
CA ILE A 298 -5.73 -21.71 2.87
C ILE A 298 -5.80 -22.17 1.41
N GLN A 299 -5.46 -23.44 1.15
CA GLN A 299 -5.57 -23.98 -0.20
C GLN A 299 -7.05 -24.11 -0.58
N PRO A 300 -7.46 -23.67 -1.79
CA PRO A 300 -8.81 -23.90 -2.27
C PRO A 300 -9.15 -25.38 -2.32
N ASN A 301 -10.42 -25.69 -2.09
CA ASN A 301 -10.95 -27.03 -2.15
C ASN A 301 -12.44 -26.97 -2.50
N THR A 302 -12.87 -27.77 -3.48
CA THR A 302 -14.27 -27.79 -3.93
C THR A 302 -15.29 -28.18 -2.85
N THR A 303 -14.84 -28.75 -1.73
CA THR A 303 -15.69 -29.02 -0.55
C THR A 303 -15.94 -27.78 0.31
N TYR A 304 -15.18 -26.70 0.14
CA TYR A 304 -15.29 -25.44 0.88
C TYR A 304 -16.38 -24.52 0.30
N GLN A 305 -17.54 -25.09 -0.03
CA GLN A 305 -18.70 -24.35 -0.53
C GLN A 305 -19.05 -23.19 0.43
N ASN A 306 -19.21 -21.99 -0.14
CA ASN A 306 -19.51 -20.74 0.58
C ASN A 306 -18.44 -20.30 1.61
N GLN A 307 -17.21 -20.82 1.51
CA GLN A 307 -16.09 -20.38 2.35
C GLN A 307 -15.35 -19.25 1.64
N ILE A 308 -15.70 -18.01 1.99
CA ILE A 308 -15.20 -16.82 1.33
C ILE A 308 -14.30 -16.04 2.29
N PHE A 309 -13.20 -15.50 1.75
CA PHE A 309 -12.52 -14.36 2.32
C PHE A 309 -12.92 -13.10 1.57
N GLU A 310 -13.34 -12.09 2.33
CA GLU A 310 -13.58 -10.75 1.85
C GLU A 310 -12.94 -9.75 2.81
N VAL A 311 -12.12 -8.86 2.25
CA VAL A 311 -11.52 -7.75 2.98
C VAL A 311 -11.73 -6.50 2.15
N SER A 312 -12.22 -5.46 2.81
CA SER A 312 -12.37 -4.14 2.20
C SER A 312 -11.27 -3.20 2.69
N PHE A 313 -10.82 -2.31 1.83
CA PHE A 313 -9.86 -1.26 2.14
C PHE A 313 -10.47 0.11 1.90
N ASP A 314 -10.48 0.95 2.93
CA ASP A 314 -10.78 2.38 2.80
C ASP A 314 -9.62 3.14 2.15
N LYS A 315 -8.39 2.65 2.36
CA LYS A 315 -7.16 3.34 1.97
C LYS A 315 -6.05 2.36 1.65
N ILE A 316 -5.35 2.59 0.54
CA ILE A 316 -4.10 1.91 0.19
C ILE A 316 -3.15 2.94 -0.42
N ASN A 317 -2.19 3.40 0.36
CA ASN A 317 -1.24 4.43 -0.06
C ASN A 317 0.20 3.94 0.01
N ILE A 318 0.95 4.27 -1.04
CA ILE A 318 2.40 4.11 -1.06
C ILE A 318 3.05 5.48 -1.03
N GLU A 319 4.15 5.60 -0.30
CA GLU A 319 5.03 6.75 -0.33
C GLU A 319 6.49 6.31 -0.51
N HIS A 320 7.22 7.01 -1.38
CA HIS A 320 8.67 6.85 -1.56
C HIS A 320 9.36 8.19 -1.38
N LYS A 321 10.36 8.24 -0.51
CA LYS A 321 11.21 9.42 -0.26
C LYS A 321 12.66 9.00 -0.39
N ASN A 322 13.27 9.37 -1.51
CA ASN A 322 14.68 9.08 -1.81
C ASN A 322 15.64 10.07 -1.16
#